data_AF-A0A3B9V575-F1
#
_entry.id   AF-A0A3B9V575-F1
#
_cell.length_a   1.000
_cell.length_b   1.000
_cell.length_c   1.000
_cell.angle_alpha   90.00
_cell.angle_beta   90.00
_cell.angle_gamma   90.00
#
_symmetry.space_group_name_H-M   'P 1'
#
loop_
_entity.id
_entity.type
_entity.pdbx_description
1 polymer ?
#
loop_
_entity_poly.entity_id
_entity_poly.type
_entity_poly.pdbx_seq_one_letter_code
_entity_poly.pdbx_strand_id
1 'polypeptide(L)'
;MQFSIVFKTIGLLLMVFSLTQLPPLLVDFIYQQNEAQSFITAFSLTLLSGFILWAPFRNTKKDFRIREGILVVVSFWFVLSLFATIPFLLSESLRMSFSDAFFESMSGLTTTGATVLAGLDDLPKAILYYRQQLQWLGGMGIIVLAVAILPMLGVGGMELYHAESSGISKERLTPKLTHTAKALWKIYISFTIVCALGYYLAGMDAFDAIAHSYSTVAIGGFSTHDTSIGYFNSSAIESVAIVFMLLAGINFSLHFFVWQKKNVFTYFQDSEFKTYLFILFFTAIIVGTYLFDSGYYLSISESAR
;
A
#
# COMPACT_ATOMS: atom_id res chain seq x y z
N MET A 1 13.18 25.54 -12.19
CA MET A 1 12.67 24.53 -11.24
C MET A 1 13.16 24.87 -9.85
N GLN A 2 12.33 24.68 -8.83
CA GLN A 2 12.68 24.97 -7.43
C GLN A 2 13.17 23.70 -6.71
N PHE A 3 14.38 23.24 -7.05
CA PHE A 3 14.96 22.01 -6.47
C PHE A 3 15.06 22.03 -4.94
N SER A 4 15.17 23.21 -4.33
CA SER A 4 15.20 23.37 -2.87
C SER A 4 13.94 22.83 -2.17
N ILE A 5 12.75 23.01 -2.78
CA ILE A 5 11.50 22.46 -2.21
C ILE A 5 11.50 20.94 -2.35
N VAL A 6 11.95 20.44 -3.51
CA VAL A 6 11.97 19.01 -3.82
C VAL A 6 12.89 18.26 -2.85
N PHE A 7 14.13 18.72 -2.65
CA PHE A 7 15.05 18.11 -1.69
C PHE A 7 14.56 18.21 -0.26
N LYS A 8 13.96 19.35 0.14
CA LYS A 8 13.33 19.50 1.46
C LYS A 8 12.26 18.43 1.69
N THR A 9 11.39 18.20 0.71
CA THR A 9 10.28 17.25 0.81
C THR A 9 10.76 15.81 0.78
N ILE A 10 11.67 15.45 -0.14
CA ILE A 10 12.26 14.10 -0.18
C ILE A 10 13.01 13.81 1.12
N GLY A 11 13.79 14.77 1.64
CA GLY A 11 14.49 14.61 2.92
C GLY A 11 13.54 14.35 4.09
N LEU A 12 12.41 15.09 4.15
CA LEU A 12 11.37 14.85 5.15
C LEU A 12 10.75 13.46 5.00
N LEU A 13 10.44 13.04 3.77
CA LEU A 13 9.84 11.73 3.50
C LEU A 13 10.79 10.60 3.89
N LEU A 14 12.09 10.74 3.64
CA LEU A 14 13.11 9.78 4.10
C LEU A 14 13.21 9.71 5.61
N MET A 15 13.20 10.84 6.32
CA MET A 15 13.21 10.83 7.79
C MET A 15 11.94 10.19 8.38
N VAL A 16 10.79 10.33 7.74
CA VAL A 16 9.56 9.63 8.16
C VAL A 16 9.65 8.14 7.80
N PHE A 17 10.16 7.81 6.61
CA PHE A 17 10.33 6.45 6.14
C PHE A 17 11.34 5.67 7.00
N SER A 18 12.38 6.32 7.54
CA SER A 18 13.31 5.64 8.44
C SER A 18 12.59 5.10 9.67
N LEU A 19 11.58 5.80 10.21
CA LEU A 19 10.78 5.32 11.35
C LEU A 19 10.04 4.02 11.06
N THR A 20 9.75 3.70 9.79
CA THR A 20 9.07 2.45 9.42
C THR A 20 9.98 1.23 9.51
N GLN A 21 11.29 1.41 9.72
CA GLN A 21 12.24 0.34 10.02
C GLN A 21 12.17 -0.11 11.49
N LEU A 22 11.49 0.64 12.37
CA LEU A 22 11.34 0.27 13.78
C LEU A 22 10.38 -0.91 14.01
N PRO A 23 9.20 -1.01 13.35
CA PRO A 23 8.35 -2.19 13.46
C PRO A 23 9.01 -3.53 13.11
N PRO A 24 9.70 -3.72 11.96
CA PRO A 24 10.37 -4.99 11.68
C PRO A 24 11.52 -5.28 12.66
N LEU A 25 12.21 -4.25 13.16
CA LEU A 25 13.18 -4.39 14.25
C LEU A 25 12.54 -4.93 15.53
N LEU A 26 11.34 -4.45 15.89
CA LEU A 26 10.59 -4.99 17.04
C LEU A 26 10.15 -6.44 16.80
N VAL A 27 9.74 -6.78 15.57
CA VAL A 27 9.40 -8.17 15.20
C VAL A 27 10.63 -9.06 15.36
N ASP A 28 11.82 -8.62 14.93
CA ASP A 28 13.04 -9.39 15.13
C ASP A 28 13.36 -9.62 16.61
N PHE A 29 13.17 -8.62 17.48
CA PHE A 29 13.37 -8.79 18.91
C PHE A 29 12.38 -9.75 19.57
N ILE A 30 11.14 -9.80 19.09
CA ILE A 30 10.11 -10.72 19.60
C ILE A 30 10.45 -12.16 19.19
N TYR A 31 10.84 -12.38 17.93
CA TYR A 31 11.07 -13.72 17.38
C TYR A 31 12.53 -14.20 17.48
N GLN A 32 13.47 -13.32 17.83
CA GLN A 32 14.88 -13.62 18.08
C GLN A 32 15.60 -14.28 16.88
N GLN A 33 15.43 -13.71 15.68
CA GLN A 33 15.95 -14.27 14.43
C GLN A 33 17.15 -13.52 13.83
N ASN A 34 17.80 -12.65 14.61
CA ASN A 34 19.09 -12.00 14.32
C ASN A 34 19.12 -11.07 13.09
N GLU A 35 18.01 -10.42 12.75
CA GLU A 35 17.96 -9.41 11.66
C GLU A 35 18.03 -7.95 12.16
N ALA A 36 18.10 -7.72 13.47
CA ALA A 36 18.09 -6.39 14.07
C ALA A 36 19.13 -5.42 13.48
N GLN A 37 20.34 -5.92 13.19
CA GLN A 37 21.43 -5.09 12.67
C GLN A 37 21.11 -4.53 11.27
N SER A 38 20.44 -5.31 10.42
CA SER A 38 19.98 -4.91 9.08
C SER A 38 19.06 -3.70 9.17
N PHE A 39 18.07 -3.76 10.07
CA PHE A 39 17.08 -2.70 10.26
C PHE A 39 17.63 -1.46 11.00
N ILE A 40 18.50 -1.62 12.00
CA ILE A 40 19.16 -0.50 12.68
C ILE A 40 20.05 0.30 11.72
N THR A 41 20.80 -0.42 10.87
CA THR A 41 21.66 0.21 9.87
C THR A 41 20.80 0.92 8.82
N ALA A 42 19.74 0.29 8.33
CA ALA A 42 18.80 0.91 7.40
C ALA A 42 18.12 2.15 7.98
N PHE A 43 17.64 2.09 9.23
CA PHE A 43 17.09 3.23 9.96
C PHE A 43 18.07 4.40 9.98
N SER A 44 19.31 4.15 10.42
CA SER A 44 20.32 5.18 10.62
C SER A 44 20.73 5.82 9.30
N LEU A 45 21.02 5.02 8.27
CA LEU A 45 21.40 5.53 6.96
C LEU A 45 20.27 6.36 6.33
N THR A 46 19.03 5.86 6.37
CA THR A 46 17.87 6.56 5.81
C THR A 46 17.61 7.88 6.53
N LEU A 47 17.66 7.87 7.88
CA LEU A 47 17.44 9.06 8.69
C LEU A 47 18.51 10.13 8.42
N LEU A 48 19.78 9.72 8.38
CA LEU A 48 20.91 10.62 8.12
C LEU A 48 20.83 11.22 6.71
N SER A 49 20.58 10.39 5.69
CA SER A 49 20.41 10.88 4.32
C SER A 49 19.23 11.84 4.20
N GLY A 50 18.11 11.52 4.83
CA GLY A 50 16.95 12.41 4.88
C GLY A 50 17.25 13.75 5.55
N PHE A 51 17.96 13.72 6.69
CA PHE A 51 18.37 14.92 7.41
C PHE A 51 19.34 15.79 6.60
N ILE A 52 20.33 15.19 5.95
CA ILE A 52 21.31 15.89 5.09
C ILE A 52 20.60 16.59 3.92
N LEU A 53 19.62 15.93 3.28
CA LEU A 53 18.83 16.53 2.21
C LEU A 53 17.91 17.66 2.70
N TRP A 54 17.33 17.51 3.89
CA TRP A 54 16.38 18.47 4.44
C TRP A 54 17.03 19.71 5.05
N ALA A 55 18.13 19.54 5.80
CA ALA A 55 18.71 20.57 6.66
C ALA A 55 19.07 21.90 5.94
N PRO A 56 19.71 21.89 4.75
CA PRO A 56 20.03 23.11 4.02
C PRO A 56 18.80 23.92 3.59
N PHE A 57 17.67 23.23 3.38
CA PHE A 57 16.46 23.81 2.78
C PHE A 57 15.31 23.99 3.78
N ARG A 58 15.52 23.68 5.07
CA ARG A 58 14.47 23.69 6.12
C ARG A 58 13.65 24.98 6.17
N ASN A 59 14.29 26.13 5.96
CA ASN A 59 13.68 27.46 6.02
C ASN A 59 13.01 27.91 4.72
N THR A 60 12.99 27.09 3.68
CA THR A 60 12.33 27.41 2.40
C THR A 60 10.81 27.49 2.59
N LYS A 61 10.22 28.65 2.28
CA LYS A 61 8.77 28.94 2.35
C LYS A 61 8.10 29.10 0.98
N LYS A 62 8.74 28.62 -0.08
CA LYS A 62 8.22 28.76 -1.45
C LYS A 62 7.07 27.79 -1.69
N ASP A 63 6.05 28.24 -2.42
CA ASP A 63 4.92 27.39 -2.81
C ASP A 63 5.31 26.38 -3.90
N PHE A 64 4.68 25.21 -3.87
CA PHE A 64 4.79 24.21 -4.92
C PHE A 64 4.17 24.72 -6.21
N ARG A 65 4.88 24.58 -7.34
CA ARG A 65 4.25 24.59 -8.67
C ARG A 65 4.04 23.14 -9.12
N ILE A 66 3.21 22.95 -10.13
CA ILE A 66 2.84 21.62 -10.66
C ILE A 66 4.09 20.79 -11.02
N ARG A 67 5.09 21.41 -11.66
CA ARG A 67 6.33 20.74 -12.07
C ARG A 67 7.13 20.18 -10.89
N GLU A 68 7.21 20.93 -9.78
CA GLU A 68 7.85 20.44 -8.56
C GLU A 68 7.03 19.32 -7.89
N GLY A 69 5.70 19.42 -7.92
CA GLY A 69 4.81 18.36 -7.43
C GLY A 69 5.02 17.04 -8.17
N ILE A 70 5.00 17.06 -9.51
CA ILE A 70 5.26 15.87 -10.33
C ILE A 70 6.64 15.30 -10.04
N LEU A 71 7.68 16.14 -9.95
CA LEU A 71 9.03 15.67 -9.65
C LEU A 71 9.12 15.00 -8.27
N VAL A 72 8.47 15.56 -7.24
CA VAL A 72 8.42 14.94 -5.91
C VAL A 72 7.75 13.57 -5.98
N VAL A 73 6.65 13.42 -6.71
CA VAL A 73 5.91 12.16 -6.82
C VAL A 73 6.75 11.08 -7.53
N VAL A 74 7.39 11.42 -8.64
CA VAL A 74 8.26 10.49 -9.36
C VAL A 74 9.48 10.11 -8.50
N SER A 75 10.11 11.10 -7.87
CA SER A 75 11.25 10.85 -6.98
C SER A 75 10.84 10.07 -5.72
N PHE A 76 9.62 10.23 -5.22
CA PHE A 76 9.14 9.51 -4.03
C PHE A 76 9.24 7.99 -4.22
N TRP A 77 8.65 7.46 -5.28
CA TRP A 77 8.66 6.01 -5.53
C TRP A 77 10.07 5.46 -5.76
N PHE A 78 10.88 6.17 -6.55
CA PHE A 78 12.23 5.73 -6.85
C PHE A 78 13.16 5.80 -5.62
N VAL A 79 13.19 6.95 -4.94
CA VAL A 79 14.08 7.19 -3.80
C VAL A 79 13.68 6.32 -2.62
N LEU A 80 12.39 6.22 -2.27
CA LEU A 80 12.00 5.34 -1.16
C LEU A 80 12.30 3.87 -1.47
N SER A 81 12.09 3.40 -2.70
CA SER A 81 12.45 2.02 -3.06
C SER A 81 13.95 1.77 -2.93
N LEU A 82 14.79 2.75 -3.26
CA LEU A 82 16.24 2.64 -3.08
C LEU A 82 16.62 2.48 -1.60
N PHE A 83 16.05 3.29 -0.70
CA PHE A 83 16.32 3.17 0.74
C PHE A 83 15.66 1.93 1.36
N ALA A 84 14.50 1.53 0.83
CA ALA A 84 13.80 0.33 1.24
C ALA A 84 14.57 -0.97 0.86
N THR A 85 15.54 -0.86 -0.05
CA THR A 85 16.43 -1.97 -0.45
C THR A 85 17.46 -2.31 0.63
N ILE A 86 17.78 -1.38 1.53
CA ILE A 86 18.89 -1.52 2.48
C ILE A 86 18.75 -2.75 3.40
N PRO A 87 17.60 -3.02 4.06
CA PRO A 87 17.46 -4.21 4.89
C PRO A 87 17.66 -5.52 4.11
N PHE A 88 17.16 -5.60 2.87
CA PHE A 88 17.32 -6.79 2.03
C PHE A 88 18.78 -7.05 1.63
N LEU A 89 19.55 -5.98 1.38
CA LEU A 89 20.97 -6.10 1.04
C LEU A 89 21.85 -6.49 2.23
N LEU A 90 21.49 -6.03 3.43
CA LEU A 90 22.28 -6.27 4.65
C LEU A 90 21.90 -7.58 5.36
N SER A 91 20.72 -8.13 5.05
CA SER A 91 20.25 -9.39 5.63
C SER A 91 21.16 -10.56 5.25
N GLU A 92 21.73 -11.19 6.27
CA GLU A 92 22.60 -12.36 6.09
C GLU A 92 21.83 -13.61 5.67
N SER A 93 20.51 -13.66 5.92
CA SER A 93 19.64 -14.77 5.54
C SER A 93 19.28 -14.75 4.04
N LEU A 94 19.25 -13.57 3.42
CA LEU A 94 18.87 -13.41 2.01
C LEU A 94 20.06 -13.39 1.03
N ARG A 95 21.16 -12.69 1.39
CA ARG A 95 22.37 -12.52 0.54
C ARG A 95 22.07 -12.22 -0.94
N MET A 96 21.20 -11.24 -1.17
CA MET A 96 20.74 -10.88 -2.52
C MET A 96 21.73 -10.02 -3.29
N SER A 97 21.66 -10.08 -4.62
CA SER A 97 22.26 -9.05 -5.46
C SER A 97 21.51 -7.72 -5.28
N PHE A 98 22.16 -6.60 -5.62
CA PHE A 98 21.50 -5.28 -5.58
C PHE A 98 20.24 -5.24 -6.46
N SER A 99 20.29 -5.84 -7.66
CA SER A 99 19.15 -5.86 -8.57
C SER A 99 17.95 -6.60 -7.98
N ASP A 100 18.19 -7.74 -7.34
CA ASP A 100 17.12 -8.56 -6.76
C ASP A 100 16.52 -7.85 -5.54
N ALA A 101 17.36 -7.28 -4.68
CA ALA A 101 16.90 -6.54 -3.50
C ALA A 101 16.13 -5.28 -3.91
N PHE A 102 16.58 -4.56 -4.94
CA PHE A 102 15.89 -3.39 -5.47
C PHE A 102 14.57 -3.79 -6.14
N PHE A 103 14.53 -4.92 -6.85
CA PHE A 103 13.31 -5.46 -7.44
C PHE A 103 12.28 -5.79 -6.36
N GLU A 104 12.67 -6.54 -5.32
CA GLU A 104 11.80 -6.92 -4.21
C GLU A 104 11.24 -5.67 -3.50
N SER A 105 12.12 -4.70 -3.25
CA SER A 105 11.76 -3.41 -2.64
C SER A 105 10.77 -2.60 -3.49
N MET A 106 11.06 -2.42 -4.77
CA MET A 106 10.20 -1.69 -5.69
C MET A 106 8.84 -2.41 -5.82
N SER A 107 8.85 -3.73 -6.02
CA SER A 107 7.63 -4.54 -6.13
C SER A 107 6.75 -4.47 -4.89
N GLY A 108 7.36 -4.51 -3.70
CA GLY A 108 6.66 -4.30 -2.44
C GLY A 108 6.07 -2.90 -2.34
N LEU A 109 6.89 -1.86 -2.53
CA LEU A 109 6.44 -0.48 -2.36
C LEU A 109 5.38 -0.07 -3.40
N THR A 110 5.45 -0.56 -4.63
CA THR A 110 4.46 -0.26 -5.67
C THR A 110 3.24 -1.18 -5.65
N THR A 111 3.13 -2.05 -4.63
CA THR A 111 2.06 -3.05 -4.51
C THR A 111 1.92 -3.93 -5.75
N THR A 112 3.04 -4.30 -6.39
CA THR A 112 3.06 -5.16 -7.58
C THR A 112 2.94 -6.63 -7.20
N GLY A 113 3.57 -7.04 -6.10
CA GLY A 113 3.47 -8.42 -5.59
C GLY A 113 4.34 -9.47 -6.28
N ALA A 114 5.18 -9.07 -7.24
CA ALA A 114 6.16 -9.98 -7.84
C ALA A 114 7.35 -10.18 -6.90
N THR A 115 7.78 -11.42 -6.70
CA THR A 115 8.90 -11.79 -5.82
C THR A 115 10.02 -12.47 -6.59
N VAL A 116 11.25 -12.19 -6.22
CA VAL A 116 12.45 -12.96 -6.66
C VAL A 116 12.91 -13.95 -5.59
N LEU A 117 12.31 -13.89 -4.40
CA LEU A 117 12.57 -14.78 -3.29
C LEU A 117 11.72 -16.06 -3.40
N ALA A 118 12.33 -17.18 -3.00
CA ALA A 118 11.71 -18.49 -2.81
C ALA A 118 12.16 -19.05 -1.45
N GLY A 119 11.44 -20.04 -0.92
CA GLY A 119 11.64 -20.55 0.43
C GLY A 119 11.19 -19.55 1.50
N LEU A 120 10.12 -18.80 1.23
CA LEU A 120 9.62 -17.77 2.14
C LEU A 120 9.24 -18.32 3.51
N ASP A 121 8.77 -19.56 3.56
CA ASP A 121 8.33 -20.28 4.77
C ASP A 121 9.43 -20.36 5.85
N ASP A 122 10.70 -20.37 5.45
CA ASP A 122 11.86 -20.50 6.34
C ASP A 122 12.55 -19.16 6.63
N LEU A 123 12.08 -18.05 6.05
CA LEU A 123 12.71 -16.74 6.23
C LEU A 123 12.42 -16.14 7.62
N PRO A 124 13.32 -15.27 8.12
CA PRO A 124 13.06 -14.51 9.33
C PRO A 124 11.76 -13.70 9.23
N LYS A 125 10.94 -13.77 10.27
CA LYS A 125 9.66 -13.06 10.38
C LYS A 125 9.81 -11.55 10.27
N ALA A 126 10.95 -10.99 10.68
CA ALA A 126 11.23 -9.57 10.49
C ALA A 126 11.31 -9.16 9.01
N ILE A 127 11.93 -10.01 8.18
CA ILE A 127 12.02 -9.82 6.73
C ILE A 127 10.64 -10.03 6.09
N LEU A 128 9.95 -11.11 6.44
CA LEU A 128 8.60 -11.37 5.94
C LEU A 128 7.64 -10.22 6.28
N TYR A 129 7.67 -9.74 7.52
CA TYR A 129 6.89 -8.58 7.95
C TYR A 129 7.24 -7.33 7.16
N TYR A 130 8.53 -7.05 6.97
CA TYR A 130 8.99 -5.89 6.22
C TYR A 130 8.47 -5.89 4.78
N ARG A 131 8.48 -7.05 4.11
CA ARG A 131 7.89 -7.21 2.76
C ARG A 131 6.42 -6.81 2.74
N GLN A 132 5.61 -7.31 3.67
CA GLN A 132 4.18 -6.95 3.75
C GLN A 132 3.99 -5.48 4.10
N GLN A 133 4.82 -4.94 5.00
CA GLN A 133 4.77 -3.55 5.41
C GLN A 133 5.05 -2.59 4.24
N LEU A 134 5.97 -2.94 3.33
CA LEU A 134 6.23 -2.14 2.14
C LEU A 134 4.98 -2.03 1.26
N GLN A 135 4.23 -3.13 1.06
CA GLN A 135 2.95 -3.08 0.35
C GLN A 135 1.93 -2.21 1.08
N TRP A 136 1.83 -2.36 2.40
CA TRP A 136 0.89 -1.56 3.18
C TRP A 136 1.17 -0.05 3.11
N LEU A 137 2.44 0.34 3.17
CA LEU A 137 2.88 1.73 3.01
C LEU A 137 2.66 2.22 1.57
N GLY A 138 2.93 1.38 0.59
CA GLY A 138 2.71 1.62 -0.83
C GLY A 138 1.26 1.91 -1.17
N GLY A 139 0.36 1.03 -0.73
CA GLY A 139 -1.09 1.15 -0.92
C GLY A 139 -1.63 2.46 -0.33
N MET A 140 -1.17 2.82 0.87
CA MET A 140 -1.55 4.11 1.44
C MET A 140 -0.91 5.31 0.72
N GLY A 141 0.32 5.14 0.22
CA GLY A 141 0.99 6.11 -0.63
C GLY A 141 0.18 6.46 -1.87
N ILE A 142 -0.28 5.45 -2.63
CA ILE A 142 -1.07 5.68 -3.85
C ILE A 142 -2.43 6.32 -3.54
N ILE A 143 -3.12 5.90 -2.46
CA ILE A 143 -4.41 6.49 -2.03
C ILE A 143 -4.25 7.99 -1.74
N VAL A 144 -3.24 8.38 -0.95
CA VAL A 144 -3.00 9.79 -0.60
C VAL A 144 -2.57 10.60 -1.81
N LEU A 145 -1.70 10.04 -2.65
CA LEU A 145 -1.23 10.70 -3.87
C LEU A 145 -2.35 10.94 -4.86
N ALA A 146 -3.24 9.96 -5.07
CA ALA A 146 -4.40 10.12 -5.94
C ALA A 146 -5.25 11.31 -5.49
N VAL A 147 -5.57 11.40 -4.19
CA VAL A 147 -6.38 12.51 -3.65
C VAL A 147 -5.63 13.86 -3.67
N ALA A 148 -4.31 13.86 -3.57
CA ALA A 148 -3.50 15.08 -3.64
C ALA A 148 -3.28 15.60 -5.07
N ILE A 149 -3.13 14.71 -6.04
CA ILE A 149 -2.73 15.04 -7.41
C ILE A 149 -3.94 15.22 -8.33
N LEU A 150 -4.98 14.39 -8.22
CA LEU A 150 -6.17 14.48 -9.08
C LEU A 150 -6.74 15.91 -9.15
N PRO A 151 -6.83 16.66 -8.03
CA PRO A 151 -7.28 18.05 -8.07
C PRO A 151 -6.41 18.96 -8.95
N MET A 152 -5.10 18.70 -9.00
CA MET A 152 -4.14 19.51 -9.75
C MET A 152 -4.09 19.16 -11.25
N LEU A 153 -4.56 17.96 -11.64
CA LEU A 153 -4.57 17.50 -13.03
C LEU A 153 -5.86 17.89 -13.78
N GLY A 154 -6.82 18.54 -13.12
CA GLY A 154 -8.10 18.95 -13.74
C GLY A 154 -9.04 17.79 -14.07
N VAL A 155 -8.66 16.55 -13.75
CA VAL A 155 -9.46 15.34 -13.94
C VAL A 155 -10.51 15.28 -12.84
N GLY A 156 -11.80 15.35 -13.20
CA GLY A 156 -12.92 15.37 -12.27
C GLY A 156 -13.77 16.65 -12.27
N GLY A 157 -13.66 17.51 -13.28
CA GLY A 157 -14.58 18.64 -13.49
C GLY A 157 -14.30 19.88 -12.64
N MET A 158 -13.19 19.91 -11.87
CA MET A 158 -12.82 21.12 -11.12
C MET A 158 -12.43 22.30 -12.01
N GLU A 159 -12.03 22.08 -13.25
CA GLU A 159 -11.85 23.15 -14.25
C GLU A 159 -13.18 23.87 -14.55
N LEU A 160 -14.31 23.14 -14.62
CA LEU A 160 -15.66 23.74 -14.73
C LEU A 160 -16.02 24.54 -13.47
N TYR A 161 -15.70 24.02 -12.28
CA TYR A 161 -15.91 24.75 -11.03
C TYR A 161 -15.06 26.03 -10.94
N HIS A 162 -13.82 25.99 -11.44
CA HIS A 162 -12.95 27.17 -11.55
C HIS A 162 -13.45 28.17 -12.61
N ALA A 163 -14.06 27.69 -13.70
CA ALA A 163 -14.66 28.52 -14.74
C ALA A 163 -15.97 29.19 -14.28
N GLU A 164 -16.74 28.56 -13.39
CA GLU A 164 -18.03 29.07 -12.88
C GLU A 164 -17.91 29.87 -11.56
N SER A 165 -16.85 29.69 -10.77
CA SER A 165 -16.69 30.44 -9.53
C SER A 165 -16.09 31.83 -9.77
N SER A 166 -16.87 32.88 -9.49
CA SER A 166 -16.43 34.27 -9.56
C SER A 166 -15.28 34.55 -8.58
N GLY A 167 -14.03 34.59 -9.08
CA GLY A 167 -12.87 35.37 -8.61
C GLY A 167 -12.39 35.35 -7.15
N ILE A 168 -13.13 34.84 -6.16
CA ILE A 168 -12.91 35.15 -4.73
C ILE A 168 -12.66 33.91 -3.85
N SER A 169 -12.95 32.68 -4.29
CA SER A 169 -12.64 31.50 -3.47
C SER A 169 -11.29 30.87 -3.81
N LYS A 170 -10.20 31.60 -3.51
CA LYS A 170 -8.90 30.97 -3.25
C LYS A 170 -8.90 30.36 -1.84
N GLU A 171 -9.95 29.61 -1.50
CA GLU A 171 -9.93 28.79 -0.28
C GLU A 171 -8.79 27.80 -0.43
N ARG A 172 -7.84 27.86 0.51
CA ARG A 172 -6.66 27.00 0.46
C ARG A 172 -7.13 25.55 0.36
N LEU A 173 -6.83 24.88 -0.75
CA LEU A 173 -7.10 23.44 -0.94
C LEU A 173 -6.38 22.58 0.10
N THR A 174 -5.30 23.10 0.69
CA THR A 174 -4.40 22.42 1.65
C THR A 174 -5.06 21.92 2.95
N PRO A 175 -5.88 22.72 3.68
CA PRO A 175 -6.65 22.23 4.82
C PRO A 175 -7.63 21.11 4.44
N LYS A 176 -8.35 21.23 3.30
CA LYS A 176 -9.29 20.18 2.85
C LYS A 176 -8.54 18.88 2.50
N LEU A 177 -7.37 18.98 1.89
CA LEU A 177 -6.54 17.81 1.54
C LEU A 177 -6.01 17.06 2.77
N THR A 178 -5.50 17.77 3.78
CA THR A 178 -5.02 17.13 5.02
C THR A 178 -6.14 16.48 5.82
N HIS A 179 -7.34 17.07 5.86
CA HIS A 179 -8.52 16.44 6.47
C HIS A 179 -8.95 15.17 5.74
N THR A 180 -8.97 15.21 4.40
CA THR A 180 -9.32 14.04 3.57
C THR A 180 -8.30 12.93 3.75
N ALA A 181 -6.99 13.23 3.67
CA ALA A 181 -5.94 12.23 3.87
C ALA A 181 -6.02 11.55 5.25
N LYS A 182 -6.33 12.29 6.32
CA LYS A 182 -6.55 11.72 7.67
C LYS A 182 -7.77 10.81 7.72
N ALA A 183 -8.83 11.13 6.99
CA ALA A 183 -10.03 10.29 6.95
C ALA A 183 -9.77 8.99 6.18
N LEU A 184 -9.09 9.07 5.03
CA LEU A 184 -8.69 7.90 4.26
C LEU A 184 -7.75 6.99 5.05
N TRP A 185 -6.81 7.57 5.80
CA TRP A 185 -5.92 6.82 6.69
C TRP A 185 -6.68 6.01 7.75
N LYS A 186 -7.74 6.60 8.33
CA LYS A 186 -8.59 5.90 9.30
C LYS A 186 -9.34 4.73 8.66
N ILE A 187 -9.87 4.91 7.45
CA ILE A 187 -10.55 3.85 6.70
C ILE A 187 -9.58 2.71 6.41
N TYR A 188 -8.40 3.05 5.87
CA TYR A 188 -7.36 2.09 5.54
C TYR A 188 -6.92 1.25 6.75
N ILE A 189 -6.58 1.90 7.87
CA ILE A 189 -6.26 1.20 9.14
C ILE A 189 -7.43 0.35 9.61
N SER A 190 -8.67 0.85 9.55
CA SER A 190 -9.84 0.09 10.01
C SER A 190 -10.03 -1.18 9.19
N PHE A 191 -9.84 -1.12 7.87
CA PHE A 191 -9.91 -2.28 7.00
C PHE A 191 -8.79 -3.26 7.33
N THR A 192 -7.56 -2.79 7.50
CA THR A 192 -6.43 -3.65 7.88
C THR A 192 -6.68 -4.38 9.20
N ILE A 193 -7.16 -3.68 10.24
CA ILE A 193 -7.42 -4.30 11.55
C ILE A 193 -8.54 -5.34 11.45
N VAL A 194 -9.67 -5.01 10.80
CA VAL A 194 -10.79 -5.95 10.69
C VAL A 194 -10.41 -7.14 9.78
N CYS A 195 -9.60 -6.92 8.74
CA CYS A 195 -9.06 -7.98 7.90
C CYS A 195 -8.15 -8.93 8.68
N ALA A 196 -7.21 -8.39 9.47
CA ALA A 196 -6.34 -9.19 10.34
C ALA A 196 -7.17 -10.02 11.34
N LEU A 197 -8.18 -9.42 11.97
CA LEU A 197 -9.08 -10.14 12.86
C LEU A 197 -9.86 -11.23 12.12
N GLY A 198 -10.33 -10.96 10.90
CA GLY A 198 -11.00 -11.94 10.05
C GLY A 198 -10.10 -13.14 9.75
N TYR A 199 -8.87 -12.90 9.33
CA TYR A 199 -7.89 -13.97 9.06
C TYR A 199 -7.54 -14.78 10.31
N TYR A 200 -7.34 -14.12 11.45
CA TYR A 200 -7.06 -14.79 12.71
C TYR A 200 -8.24 -15.69 13.15
N LEU A 201 -9.47 -15.18 13.07
CA LEU A 201 -10.67 -15.95 13.40
C LEU A 201 -10.94 -17.09 12.40
N ALA A 202 -10.47 -16.96 11.15
CA ALA A 202 -10.56 -18.00 10.12
C ALA A 202 -9.47 -19.09 10.26
N GLY A 203 -8.50 -18.92 11.18
CA GLY A 203 -7.54 -19.94 11.56
C GLY A 203 -6.07 -19.64 11.26
N MET A 204 -5.73 -18.45 10.73
CA MET A 204 -4.32 -18.02 10.62
C MET A 204 -3.73 -17.76 12.02
N ASP A 205 -2.42 -17.97 12.18
CA ASP A 205 -1.73 -17.44 13.36
C ASP A 205 -1.68 -15.90 13.32
N ALA A 206 -1.39 -15.28 14.46
CA ALA A 206 -1.45 -13.82 14.59
C ALA A 206 -0.45 -13.10 13.66
N PHE A 207 0.72 -13.67 13.39
CA PHE A 207 1.70 -13.10 12.49
C PHE A 207 1.18 -13.10 11.06
N ASP A 208 0.77 -14.26 10.55
CA ASP A 208 0.24 -14.39 9.20
C ASP A 208 -1.03 -13.55 9.02
N ALA A 209 -1.93 -13.53 10.00
CA ALA A 209 -3.14 -12.73 9.93
C ALA A 209 -2.85 -11.23 9.74
N ILE A 210 -1.87 -10.68 10.47
CA ILE A 210 -1.45 -9.28 10.31
C ILE A 210 -0.74 -9.09 8.97
N ALA A 211 0.22 -9.95 8.66
CA ALA A 211 1.04 -9.90 7.47
C ALA A 211 0.19 -9.95 6.19
N HIS A 212 -0.75 -10.90 6.08
CA HIS A 212 -1.65 -11.02 4.95
C HIS A 212 -2.69 -9.89 4.90
N SER A 213 -3.11 -9.33 6.04
CA SER A 213 -4.01 -8.15 6.04
C SER A 213 -3.37 -6.91 5.40
N TYR A 214 -2.05 -6.75 5.56
CA TYR A 214 -1.28 -5.65 4.97
C TYR A 214 -1.29 -5.75 3.45
N SER A 215 -0.97 -6.94 2.91
CA SER A 215 -0.98 -7.24 1.48
C SER A 215 -2.38 -7.17 0.87
N THR A 216 -3.38 -7.75 1.54
CA THR A 216 -4.78 -7.80 1.06
C THR A 216 -5.37 -6.41 0.89
N VAL A 217 -5.27 -5.56 1.92
CA VAL A 217 -5.87 -4.21 1.90
C VAL A 217 -5.09 -3.26 0.98
N ALA A 218 -3.80 -3.51 0.77
CA ALA A 218 -3.00 -2.79 -0.22
C ALA A 218 -3.23 -3.26 -1.67
N ILE A 219 -3.94 -4.38 -1.87
CA ILE A 219 -4.07 -5.08 -3.16
C ILE A 219 -2.68 -5.41 -3.75
N GLY A 220 -1.76 -5.83 -2.88
CA GLY A 220 -0.37 -6.03 -3.24
C GLY A 220 -0.03 -7.47 -3.63
N GLY A 221 -0.56 -8.48 -2.94
CA GLY A 221 -0.38 -9.88 -3.30
C GLY A 221 0.90 -10.55 -2.79
N PHE A 222 1.68 -9.91 -1.91
CA PHE A 222 2.74 -10.62 -1.19
C PHE A 222 2.15 -11.58 -0.16
N SER A 223 2.97 -12.57 0.21
CA SER A 223 2.66 -13.58 1.21
C SER A 223 3.87 -13.91 2.07
N THR A 224 3.60 -14.48 3.24
CA THR A 224 4.58 -15.11 4.13
C THR A 224 4.97 -16.52 3.68
N HIS A 225 4.22 -17.11 2.74
CA HIS A 225 4.42 -18.47 2.23
C HIS A 225 4.61 -18.46 0.71
N ASP A 226 5.38 -19.41 0.18
CA ASP A 226 5.64 -19.51 -1.27
C ASP A 226 4.35 -19.75 -2.07
N THR A 227 3.42 -20.54 -1.52
CA THR A 227 2.14 -20.89 -2.17
C THR A 227 1.04 -19.85 -1.92
N SER A 228 1.38 -18.69 -1.36
CA SER A 228 0.45 -17.60 -1.06
C SER A 228 -0.74 -18.05 -0.20
N ILE A 229 -1.97 -17.59 -0.47
CA ILE A 229 -3.18 -18.03 0.23
C ILE A 229 -3.42 -19.55 0.10
N GLY A 230 -2.88 -20.19 -0.94
CA GLY A 230 -2.98 -21.64 -1.15
C GLY A 230 -2.34 -22.46 -0.02
N TYR A 231 -1.39 -21.90 0.73
CA TYR A 231 -0.75 -22.55 1.89
C TYR A 231 -1.77 -23.03 2.93
N PHE A 232 -2.79 -22.21 3.20
CA PHE A 232 -3.73 -22.47 4.28
C PHE A 232 -4.82 -23.48 3.91
N ASN A 233 -5.05 -23.69 2.61
CA ASN A 233 -6.10 -24.56 2.06
C ASN A 233 -7.44 -24.46 2.82
N SER A 234 -7.91 -23.24 3.05
CA SER A 234 -9.11 -22.95 3.86
C SER A 234 -10.04 -21.99 3.13
N SER A 235 -11.25 -22.46 2.84
CA SER A 235 -12.30 -21.64 2.23
C SER A 235 -12.72 -20.45 3.09
N ALA A 236 -12.58 -20.56 4.43
CA ALA A 236 -12.84 -19.46 5.34
C ALA A 236 -11.83 -18.32 5.16
N ILE A 237 -10.54 -18.65 5.03
CA ILE A 237 -9.47 -17.68 4.80
C ILE A 237 -9.62 -17.02 3.42
N GLU A 238 -9.88 -17.81 2.38
CA GLU A 238 -10.13 -17.29 1.03
C GLU A 238 -11.35 -16.37 1.00
N SER A 239 -12.42 -16.71 1.73
CA SER A 239 -13.61 -15.85 1.84
C SER A 239 -13.28 -14.50 2.47
N VAL A 240 -12.45 -14.47 3.51
CA VAL A 240 -11.96 -13.21 4.11
C VAL A 240 -11.17 -12.42 3.07
N ALA A 241 -10.24 -13.07 2.36
CA ALA A 241 -9.45 -12.43 1.32
C ALA A 241 -10.34 -11.81 0.23
N ILE A 242 -11.30 -12.56 -0.31
CA ILE A 242 -12.23 -12.11 -1.35
C ILE A 242 -13.01 -10.88 -0.89
N VAL A 243 -13.58 -10.91 0.32
CA VAL A 243 -14.34 -9.77 0.86
C VAL A 243 -13.47 -8.53 0.98
N PHE A 244 -12.26 -8.66 1.53
CA PHE A 244 -11.40 -7.50 1.74
C PHE A 244 -10.72 -7.01 0.46
N MET A 245 -10.43 -7.88 -0.51
CA MET A 245 -9.99 -7.47 -1.85
C MET A 245 -11.10 -6.72 -2.59
N LEU A 246 -12.35 -7.19 -2.49
CA LEU A 246 -13.51 -6.47 -3.02
C LEU A 246 -13.67 -5.10 -2.39
N LEU A 247 -13.55 -5.01 -1.06
CA LEU A 247 -13.65 -3.73 -0.36
C LEU A 247 -12.48 -2.81 -0.70
N ALA A 248 -11.24 -3.29 -0.68
CA ALA A 248 -10.06 -2.49 -0.99
C ALA A 248 -10.03 -2.01 -2.45
N GLY A 249 -10.57 -2.80 -3.38
CA GLY A 249 -10.66 -2.45 -4.80
C GLY A 249 -11.67 -1.35 -5.12
N ILE A 250 -12.55 -1.01 -4.18
CA ILE A 250 -13.48 0.12 -4.34
C ILE A 250 -12.71 1.43 -4.16
N ASN A 251 -13.11 2.45 -4.91
CA ASN A 251 -12.59 3.81 -4.74
C ASN A 251 -12.73 4.26 -3.28
N PHE A 252 -11.60 4.51 -2.59
CA PHE A 252 -11.57 4.88 -1.18
C PHE A 252 -12.32 6.20 -0.87
N SER A 253 -12.50 7.09 -1.85
CA SER A 253 -13.32 8.29 -1.69
C SER A 253 -14.81 7.92 -1.51
N LEU A 254 -15.27 6.83 -2.12
CA LEU A 254 -16.64 6.34 -1.97
C LEU A 254 -16.89 5.77 -0.58
N HIS A 255 -15.91 5.06 0.00
CA HIS A 255 -15.95 4.66 1.42
C HIS A 255 -16.09 5.86 2.34
N PHE A 256 -15.33 6.93 2.09
CA PHE A 256 -15.42 8.17 2.85
C PHE A 256 -16.81 8.80 2.75
N PHE A 257 -17.41 8.87 1.56
CA PHE A 257 -18.76 9.41 1.38
C PHE A 257 -19.84 8.56 2.07
N VAL A 258 -19.75 7.24 1.99
CA VAL A 258 -20.66 6.32 2.68
C VAL A 258 -20.59 6.52 4.18
N TRP A 259 -19.36 6.64 4.72
CA TRP A 259 -19.14 6.89 6.14
C TRP A 259 -19.73 8.23 6.59
N GLN A 260 -19.51 9.30 5.81
CA GLN A 260 -20.00 10.63 6.13
C GLN A 260 -21.53 10.72 6.07
N LYS A 261 -22.16 10.12 5.04
CA LYS A 261 -23.61 10.10 4.86
C LYS A 261 -24.32 9.09 5.75
N LYS A 262 -23.58 8.17 6.39
CA LYS A 262 -24.12 7.03 7.16
C LYS A 262 -25.14 6.22 6.36
N ASN A 263 -24.92 6.11 5.05
CA ASN A 263 -25.85 5.46 4.13
C ASN A 263 -25.11 4.54 3.17
N VAL A 264 -25.20 3.23 3.41
CA VAL A 264 -24.57 2.18 2.59
C VAL A 264 -25.11 2.14 1.16
N PHE A 265 -26.35 2.60 0.92
CA PHE A 265 -26.92 2.64 -0.42
C PHE A 265 -26.23 3.67 -1.33
N THR A 266 -25.38 4.55 -0.77
CA THR A 266 -24.55 5.48 -1.56
C THR A 266 -23.62 4.73 -2.52
N TYR A 267 -23.18 3.50 -2.20
CA TYR A 267 -22.37 2.70 -3.13
C TYR A 267 -23.10 2.46 -4.46
N PHE A 268 -24.39 2.10 -4.42
CA PHE A 268 -25.17 1.75 -5.61
C PHE A 268 -25.60 2.96 -6.47
N GLN A 269 -25.43 4.16 -5.95
CA GLN A 269 -25.62 5.39 -6.72
C GLN A 269 -24.45 5.62 -7.68
N ASP A 270 -23.27 5.11 -7.35
CA ASP A 270 -22.05 5.27 -8.13
C ASP A 270 -21.98 4.27 -9.30
N SER A 271 -21.71 4.78 -10.51
CA SER A 271 -21.63 3.97 -11.72
C SER A 271 -20.35 3.14 -11.81
N GLU A 272 -19.24 3.62 -11.24
CA GLU A 272 -17.96 2.90 -11.20
C GLU A 272 -18.09 1.66 -10.32
N PHE A 273 -18.66 1.80 -9.12
CA PHE A 273 -18.93 0.68 -8.21
C PHE A 273 -19.84 -0.39 -8.83
N LYS A 274 -20.93 0.02 -9.49
CA LYS A 274 -21.82 -0.93 -10.18
C LYS A 274 -21.11 -1.69 -11.30
N THR A 275 -20.29 -0.97 -12.09
CA THR A 275 -19.53 -1.56 -13.19
C THR A 275 -18.44 -2.50 -12.66
N TYR A 276 -17.75 -2.11 -11.59
CA TYR A 276 -16.77 -2.93 -10.88
C TYR A 276 -17.37 -4.26 -10.42
N LEU A 277 -18.49 -4.23 -9.70
CA LEU A 277 -19.20 -5.44 -9.26
C LEU A 277 -19.66 -6.30 -10.44
N PHE A 278 -20.20 -5.68 -11.48
CA PHE A 278 -20.62 -6.38 -12.69
C PHE A 278 -19.44 -7.13 -13.31
N ILE A 279 -18.31 -6.46 -13.55
CA ILE A 279 -17.12 -7.08 -14.17
C ILE A 279 -16.62 -8.25 -13.33
N LEU A 280 -16.49 -8.08 -12.01
CA LEU A 280 -16.00 -9.15 -11.15
C LEU A 280 -16.94 -10.35 -11.10
N PHE A 281 -18.24 -10.12 -10.97
CA PHE A 281 -19.24 -11.18 -10.94
C PHE A 281 -19.25 -12.00 -12.24
N PHE A 282 -19.28 -11.33 -13.39
CA PHE A 282 -19.28 -12.03 -14.68
C PHE A 282 -17.95 -12.73 -14.97
N THR A 283 -16.82 -12.11 -14.61
CA THR A 283 -15.51 -12.75 -14.77
C THR A 283 -15.40 -14.00 -13.92
N ALA A 284 -15.85 -13.96 -12.66
CA ALA A 284 -15.86 -15.12 -11.76
C ALA A 284 -16.70 -16.27 -12.33
N ILE A 285 -17.89 -15.99 -12.88
CA ILE A 285 -18.73 -17.01 -13.52
C ILE A 285 -18.05 -17.62 -14.75
N ILE A 286 -17.50 -16.78 -15.63
CA ILE A 286 -16.83 -17.24 -16.86
C ILE A 286 -15.65 -18.14 -16.51
N VAL A 287 -14.79 -17.70 -15.59
CA VAL A 287 -13.60 -18.45 -15.17
C VAL A 287 -13.99 -19.73 -14.44
N GLY A 288 -14.92 -19.67 -13.48
CA GLY A 288 -15.37 -20.85 -12.75
C GLY A 288 -16.01 -21.91 -13.65
N THR A 289 -16.84 -21.49 -14.62
CA THR A 289 -17.44 -22.41 -15.60
C THR A 289 -16.38 -23.04 -16.50
N TYR A 290 -15.41 -22.25 -16.98
CA TYR A 290 -14.32 -22.76 -17.81
C TYR A 290 -13.43 -23.77 -17.06
N LEU A 291 -13.11 -23.51 -15.79
CA LEU A 291 -12.31 -24.41 -14.96
C LEU A 291 -13.04 -25.74 -14.67
N PHE A 292 -14.37 -25.69 -14.52
CA PHE A 292 -15.19 -26.88 -14.40
C PHE A 292 -15.24 -27.67 -15.72
N ASP A 293 -15.54 -27.01 -16.83
CA ASP A 293 -15.69 -27.65 -18.15
C ASP A 293 -14.37 -28.25 -18.68
N SER A 294 -13.24 -27.65 -18.33
CA SER A 294 -11.90 -28.17 -18.66
C SER A 294 -11.48 -29.38 -17.81
N GLY A 295 -12.28 -29.77 -16.82
CA GLY A 295 -12.00 -30.89 -15.93
C GLY A 295 -10.84 -30.64 -14.96
N TYR A 296 -10.47 -29.37 -14.74
CA TYR A 296 -9.40 -29.02 -13.80
C TYR A 296 -9.84 -29.25 -12.34
N TYR A 297 -11.11 -29.01 -12.05
CA TYR A 297 -11.75 -29.34 -10.77
C TYR A 297 -12.90 -30.32 -10.98
N LEU A 298 -13.09 -31.23 -10.02
CA LEU A 298 -14.09 -32.30 -10.10
C LEU A 298 -15.48 -31.83 -9.61
N SER A 299 -15.55 -30.71 -8.90
CA SER A 299 -16.79 -30.18 -8.35
C SER A 299 -16.97 -28.69 -8.64
N ILE A 300 -18.23 -28.28 -8.85
CA ILE A 300 -18.62 -26.88 -9.04
C ILE A 300 -18.22 -26.03 -7.82
N SER A 301 -18.29 -26.60 -6.61
CA SER A 301 -17.89 -25.92 -5.38
C SER A 301 -16.39 -25.62 -5.33
N GLU A 302 -15.54 -26.51 -5.85
CA GLU A 302 -14.10 -26.26 -5.95
C GLU A 302 -13.77 -25.29 -7.08
N SER A 303 -14.53 -25.31 -8.18
CA SER A 303 -14.36 -24.33 -9.26
C SER A 303 -14.80 -22.92 -8.90
N ALA A 304 -15.73 -22.78 -7.94
CA ALA A 304 -16.25 -21.50 -7.47
C ALA A 304 -15.50 -20.93 -6.25
N ARG A 305 -14.57 -21.70 -5.70
CA ARG A 305 -13.68 -21.35 -4.60
C ARG A 305 -12.46 -20.61 -5.15
#